data_AF-A0A918CIY1-F1
#
_entry.id   AF-A0A918CIY1-F1
#
_cell.length_a   1.000
_cell.length_b   1.000
_cell.length_c   1.000
_cell.angle_alpha   90.00
_cell.angle_beta   90.00
_cell.angle_gamma   90.00
#
_symmetry.space_group_name_H-M   'P 1'
#
loop_
_entity.id
_entity.type
_entity.pdbx_description
1 polymer ?
#
loop_
_entity_poly.entity_id
_entity_poly.type
_entity_poly.pdbx_seq_one_letter_code
_entity_poly.pdbx_strand_id
1 'polypeptide(L)'
;MPLLLGAGTLWALLWLPRLLQGRWHFGVLREGHGGSSQAGLLLGAAPWLAHPERLKTATGRTRLSLLVRAADAQRFPAGVRELADAGHELVLLAASGQPLAQQRRTLEDRAGTSVTLVLPAAYWPWTLRQLNRAGLRAVQPGLSGPLTALLEGAEPGSVLNLSALDGSDLSTLLTTLKEREYKPGPLGVLEGLRTETLRGLLQRIYRRVFDQAFDRQHHILKLTQRARALFRISRRPYDGPVLQGERTYLPGTPAAELHIHSKRLVALAERSALTGLRAVQSSLYDVAKVLAEQEAYQDVQIIYALTIFAEVLTPLGFHSQPLDNPRTARIMAFFMNLLRVLYGAKNTDRRVILPQIIWMTREELLARYTRPARKHGAN
;
A
#
# COMPACT_ATOMS: atom_id res chain seq x y z
N MET A 1 28.31 -40.56 -20.95
CA MET A 1 27.42 -39.37 -21.06
C MET A 1 27.28 -38.63 -19.71
N PRO A 2 28.25 -37.81 -19.25
CA PRO A 2 28.09 -37.01 -18.03
C PRO A 2 28.01 -35.48 -18.24
N LEU A 3 28.08 -34.97 -19.47
CA LEU A 3 28.25 -33.52 -19.73
C LEU A 3 26.95 -32.71 -19.89
N LEU A 4 25.78 -33.34 -20.01
CA LEU A 4 24.51 -32.63 -20.25
C LEU A 4 23.76 -32.21 -18.96
N LEU A 5 24.11 -32.75 -17.79
CA LEU A 5 23.53 -32.33 -16.50
C LEU A 5 24.17 -31.05 -15.93
N GLY A 6 25.31 -30.60 -16.47
CA GLY A 6 26.04 -29.42 -15.98
C GLY A 6 25.54 -28.08 -16.52
N ALA A 7 25.06 -28.03 -17.76
CA ALA A 7 24.65 -26.76 -18.39
C ALA A 7 23.33 -26.21 -17.81
N GLY A 8 22.34 -27.09 -17.59
CA GLY A 8 21.04 -26.69 -17.04
C GLY A 8 21.11 -26.23 -15.58
N THR A 9 21.98 -26.84 -14.78
CA THR A 9 22.19 -26.49 -13.36
C THR A 9 22.93 -25.17 -13.19
N LEU A 10 23.97 -24.91 -13.98
CA LEU A 10 24.65 -23.60 -14.03
C LEU A 10 23.72 -22.49 -14.52
N TRP A 11 22.90 -22.77 -15.54
CA TRP A 11 21.93 -21.79 -16.04
C TRP A 11 20.87 -21.44 -14.99
N ALA A 12 20.33 -22.45 -14.30
CA ALA A 12 19.40 -22.25 -13.18
C ALA A 12 20.05 -21.43 -12.04
N LEU A 13 21.30 -21.71 -11.66
CA LEU A 13 21.99 -20.97 -10.60
C LEU A 13 22.21 -19.48 -10.95
N LEU A 14 22.39 -19.13 -12.22
CA LEU A 14 22.57 -17.74 -12.64
C LEU A 14 21.24 -17.00 -12.82
N TRP A 15 20.18 -17.69 -13.27
CA TRP A 15 18.86 -17.09 -13.53
C TRP A 15 17.95 -17.02 -12.32
N LEU A 16 17.94 -18.06 -11.48
CA LEU A 16 17.02 -18.17 -10.34
C LEU A 16 17.13 -16.98 -9.36
N PRO A 17 18.32 -16.44 -9.02
CA PRO A 17 18.43 -15.25 -8.16
C PRO A 17 17.90 -13.98 -8.82
N ARG A 18 18.12 -13.80 -10.13
CA ARG A 18 17.56 -12.67 -10.89
C ARG A 18 16.04 -12.71 -10.89
N LEU A 19 15.46 -13.90 -11.00
CA LEU A 19 14.02 -14.09 -10.88
C LEU A 19 13.52 -13.90 -9.45
N LEU A 20 14.07 -14.64 -8.48
CA LEU A 20 13.62 -14.63 -7.08
C LEU A 20 13.84 -13.26 -6.41
N GLN A 21 15.03 -12.69 -6.52
CA GLN A 21 15.42 -11.47 -5.82
C GLN A 21 15.23 -10.23 -6.69
N GLY A 22 15.49 -10.34 -8.00
CA GLY A 22 15.32 -9.21 -8.93
C GLY A 22 13.87 -8.97 -9.36
N ARG A 23 13.14 -10.01 -9.78
CA ARG A 23 11.75 -9.87 -10.27
C ARG A 23 10.71 -10.09 -9.18
N TRP A 24 10.97 -11.00 -8.25
CA TRP A 24 10.03 -11.38 -7.19
C TRP A 24 10.38 -10.76 -5.83
N HIS A 25 11.58 -10.19 -5.68
CA HIS A 25 12.04 -9.40 -4.52
C HIS A 25 12.17 -10.18 -3.21
N PHE A 26 12.36 -11.50 -3.27
CA PHE A 26 12.62 -12.30 -2.08
C PHE A 26 13.88 -11.84 -1.36
N GLY A 27 13.76 -11.59 -0.05
CA GLY A 27 14.88 -11.14 0.80
C GLY A 27 15.29 -9.68 0.61
N VAL A 28 14.53 -8.90 -0.15
CA VAL A 28 14.76 -7.46 -0.40
C VAL A 28 13.67 -6.65 0.30
N LEU A 29 14.04 -5.56 0.98
CA LEU A 29 13.11 -4.65 1.65
C LEU A 29 12.21 -3.97 0.62
N ARG A 30 10.90 -4.03 0.86
CA ARG A 30 9.92 -3.64 -0.15
C ARG A 30 8.85 -2.69 0.36
N GLU A 31 8.27 -3.03 1.51
CA GLU A 31 7.15 -2.31 2.06
C GLU A 31 7.25 -2.30 3.58
N GLY A 32 6.76 -1.24 4.19
CA GLY A 32 6.42 -1.17 5.60
C GLY A 32 5.10 -1.86 5.91
N HIS A 33 4.62 -1.63 7.12
CA HIS A 33 3.37 -2.18 7.61
C HIS A 33 2.17 -1.44 7.03
N GLY A 34 1.25 -2.18 6.41
CA GLY A 34 0.06 -1.64 5.73
C GLY A 34 -0.98 -0.97 6.64
N GLY A 35 -0.82 -1.04 7.96
CA GLY A 35 -1.63 -0.30 8.94
C GLY A 35 -1.00 1.03 9.36
N SER A 36 0.23 1.33 8.92
CA SER A 36 0.89 2.61 9.16
C SER A 36 0.50 3.61 8.07
N SER A 37 0.25 4.87 8.42
CA SER A 37 -0.02 5.90 7.40
C SER A 37 1.26 6.37 6.69
N GLN A 38 2.39 5.69 6.88
CA GLN A 38 3.67 6.12 6.32
C GLN A 38 3.79 5.70 4.85
N ALA A 39 4.53 6.50 4.08
CA ALA A 39 4.95 6.17 2.72
C ALA A 39 6.45 6.46 2.59
N GLY A 40 7.22 5.45 2.17
CA GLY A 40 8.66 5.56 2.02
C GLY A 40 8.98 6.21 0.70
N LEU A 41 9.84 7.22 0.70
CA LEU A 41 10.15 8.00 -0.49
C LEU A 41 11.61 7.78 -0.91
N LEU A 42 11.80 7.34 -2.15
CA LEU A 42 13.10 7.06 -2.74
C LEU A 42 13.32 7.98 -3.94
N LEU A 43 14.39 8.77 -3.96
CA LEU A 43 14.68 9.74 -5.02
C LEU A 43 16.12 9.58 -5.54
N GLY A 44 16.31 9.58 -6.86
CA GLY A 44 17.63 9.68 -7.47
C GLY A 44 18.32 10.99 -7.12
N ALA A 45 19.48 10.93 -6.46
CA ALA A 45 20.13 12.13 -5.92
C ALA A 45 20.87 12.97 -6.96
N ALA A 46 21.35 12.36 -8.06
CA ALA A 46 22.30 12.99 -8.97
C ALA A 46 21.91 14.41 -9.47
N PRO A 47 20.65 14.70 -9.86
CA PRO A 47 20.27 16.06 -10.29
C PRO A 47 20.33 17.11 -9.18
N TRP A 48 20.27 16.66 -7.91
CA TRP A 48 20.14 17.52 -6.74
C TRP A 48 21.47 17.76 -6.03
N LEU A 49 22.49 16.94 -6.28
CA LEU A 49 23.79 17.06 -5.60
C LEU A 49 24.57 18.32 -6.00
N ALA A 50 24.35 18.85 -7.20
CA ALA A 50 24.94 20.12 -7.62
C ALA A 50 24.20 21.34 -7.06
N HIS A 51 22.92 21.16 -6.69
CA HIS A 51 21.99 22.22 -6.29
C HIS A 51 21.08 21.75 -5.14
N PRO A 52 21.63 21.42 -3.96
CA PRO A 52 20.89 20.84 -2.83
C PRO A 52 19.77 21.75 -2.31
N GLU A 53 19.89 23.07 -2.48
CA GLU A 53 18.88 24.06 -2.14
C GLU A 53 17.57 23.88 -2.90
N ARG A 54 17.63 23.38 -4.14
CA ARG A 54 16.42 23.10 -4.95
C ARG A 54 15.63 21.94 -4.35
N LEU A 55 16.33 20.92 -3.86
CA LEU A 55 15.68 19.80 -3.19
C LEU A 55 15.03 20.25 -1.89
N LYS A 56 15.75 21.02 -1.06
CA LYS A 56 15.21 21.59 0.19
C LYS A 56 13.94 22.40 -0.06
N THR A 57 13.92 23.20 -1.13
CA THR A 57 12.75 24.00 -1.54
C THR A 57 11.59 23.10 -1.94
N ALA A 58 11.85 22.07 -2.78
CA ALA A 58 10.82 21.14 -3.25
C ALA A 58 10.23 20.27 -2.12
N THR A 59 11.05 19.85 -1.15
CA THR A 59 10.62 18.93 -0.08
C THR A 59 10.16 19.64 1.19
N GLY A 60 10.53 20.91 1.37
CA GLY A 60 10.37 21.62 2.63
C GLY A 60 11.01 20.83 3.78
N ARG A 61 10.21 20.53 4.82
CA ARG A 61 10.66 19.75 5.99
C ARG A 61 10.61 18.22 5.80
N THR A 62 10.12 17.74 4.66
CA THR A 62 10.00 16.30 4.44
C THR A 62 11.35 15.69 4.07
N ARG A 63 11.79 14.70 4.85
CA ARG A 63 13.01 13.93 4.60
C ARG A 63 12.73 12.79 3.64
N LEU A 64 13.73 12.44 2.83
CA LEU A 64 13.66 11.43 1.78
C LEU A 64 14.82 10.44 1.91
N SER A 65 14.69 9.28 1.29
CA SER A 65 15.83 8.39 1.00
C SER A 65 16.41 8.71 -0.37
N LEU A 66 17.69 9.05 -0.41
CA LEU A 66 18.39 9.51 -1.60
C LEU A 66 19.28 8.39 -2.17
N LEU A 67 19.03 8.00 -3.41
CA LEU A 67 19.87 7.05 -4.14
C LEU A 67 21.11 7.77 -4.65
N VAL A 68 22.27 7.44 -4.06
CA VAL A 68 23.56 8.07 -4.38
C VAL A 68 24.54 7.02 -4.89
N ARG A 69 25.18 7.26 -6.04
CA ARG A 69 26.32 6.45 -6.51
C ARG A 69 27.60 6.98 -5.90
N ALA A 70 28.56 6.11 -5.63
CA ALA A 70 29.87 6.52 -5.11
C ALA A 70 30.58 7.53 -6.02
N ALA A 71 30.46 7.40 -7.35
CA ALA A 71 31.01 8.35 -8.32
C ALA A 71 30.37 9.74 -8.20
N ASP A 72 29.05 9.82 -7.98
CA ASP A 72 28.38 11.10 -7.79
C ASP A 72 28.81 11.74 -6.46
N ALA A 73 29.00 10.93 -5.41
CA ALA A 73 29.51 11.41 -4.12
C ALA A 73 30.95 11.93 -4.19
N GLN A 74 31.79 11.34 -5.04
CA GLN A 74 33.13 11.86 -5.32
C GLN A 74 33.10 13.18 -6.09
N ARG A 75 32.17 13.31 -7.05
CA ARG A 75 32.04 14.51 -7.88
C ARG A 75 31.44 15.69 -7.11
N PHE A 76 30.50 15.43 -6.20
CA PHE A 76 29.76 16.45 -5.46
C PHE A 76 29.79 16.20 -3.94
N PRO A 77 30.97 16.20 -3.29
CA PRO A 77 31.11 15.83 -1.88
C PRO A 77 30.38 16.79 -0.95
N ALA A 78 30.41 18.09 -1.24
CA ALA A 78 29.70 19.11 -0.46
C ALA A 78 28.18 18.93 -0.54
N GLY A 79 27.64 18.65 -1.73
CA GLY A 79 26.21 18.41 -1.90
C GLY A 79 25.71 17.15 -1.18
N VAL A 80 26.50 16.06 -1.19
CA VAL A 80 26.17 14.87 -0.40
C VAL A 80 26.13 15.19 1.08
N ARG A 81 27.13 15.91 1.59
CA ARG A 81 27.21 16.29 2.99
C ARG A 81 26.04 17.17 3.40
N GLU A 82 25.71 18.18 2.59
CA GLU A 82 24.61 19.10 2.86
C GLU A 82 23.25 18.39 2.91
N LEU A 83 22.99 17.45 2.00
CA LEU A 83 21.75 16.67 2.02
C LEU A 83 21.69 15.71 3.21
N ALA A 84 22.83 15.12 3.60
CA ALA A 84 22.91 14.30 4.81
C ALA A 84 22.65 15.14 6.08
N ASP A 85 23.28 16.31 6.20
CA ASP A 85 23.11 17.22 7.34
C ASP A 85 21.67 17.79 7.41
N ALA A 86 20.98 17.90 6.27
CA ALA A 86 19.54 18.21 6.21
C ALA A 86 18.64 17.05 6.69
N GLY A 87 19.22 15.90 7.03
CA GLY A 87 18.53 14.74 7.59
C GLY A 87 17.92 13.80 6.54
N HIS A 88 18.30 13.92 5.27
CA HIS A 88 17.93 12.90 4.27
C HIS A 88 18.69 11.60 4.56
N GLU A 89 18.01 10.46 4.35
CA GLU A 89 18.65 9.14 4.46
C GLU A 89 19.40 8.85 3.17
N LEU A 90 20.66 8.42 3.26
CA LEU A 90 21.42 8.03 2.07
C LEU A 90 21.29 6.53 1.81
N VAL A 91 20.97 6.19 0.58
CA VAL A 91 20.87 4.81 0.07
C VAL A 91 21.92 4.64 -1.01
N LEU A 92 22.79 3.65 -0.86
CA LEU A 92 23.82 3.38 -1.86
C LEU A 92 23.16 2.82 -3.13
N LEU A 93 23.31 3.52 -4.24
CA LEU A 93 23.01 2.98 -5.57
C LEU A 93 24.27 2.27 -6.08
N ALA A 94 24.32 0.94 -5.93
CA ALA A 94 25.49 0.18 -6.29
C ALA A 94 25.72 0.22 -7.81
N ALA A 95 26.95 0.48 -8.24
CA ALA A 95 27.38 0.34 -9.62
C ALA A 95 28.04 -1.03 -9.85
N SER A 96 27.92 -1.56 -11.07
CA SER A 96 28.69 -2.73 -11.50
C SER A 96 30.19 -2.39 -11.59
N GLY A 97 31.05 -3.38 -11.36
CA GLY A 97 32.49 -3.26 -11.58
C GLY A 97 33.31 -2.65 -10.44
N GLN A 98 32.70 -2.17 -9.34
CA GLN A 98 33.44 -1.70 -8.16
C GLN A 98 33.09 -2.52 -6.90
N PRO A 99 34.05 -2.80 -6.01
CA PRO A 99 33.79 -3.46 -4.73
C PRO A 99 32.78 -2.66 -3.89
N LEU A 100 31.74 -3.34 -3.40
CA LEU A 100 30.66 -2.69 -2.64
C LEU A 100 31.17 -1.98 -1.38
N ALA A 101 32.14 -2.57 -0.67
CA ALA A 101 32.74 -1.99 0.52
C ALA A 101 33.43 -0.64 0.22
N GLN A 102 34.10 -0.53 -0.93
CA GLN A 102 34.73 0.72 -1.37
C GLN A 102 33.69 1.77 -1.74
N GLN A 103 32.64 1.37 -2.47
CA GLN A 103 31.53 2.28 -2.84
C GLN A 103 30.82 2.82 -1.59
N ARG A 104 30.54 1.95 -0.61
CA ARG A 104 29.95 2.31 0.68
C ARG A 104 30.86 3.27 1.44
N ARG A 105 32.13 2.92 1.65
CA ARG A 105 33.09 3.75 2.39
C ARG A 105 33.22 5.14 1.77
N THR A 106 33.32 5.20 0.45
CA THR A 106 33.35 6.48 -0.28
C THR A 106 32.12 7.33 0.05
N LEU A 107 30.93 6.76 0.05
CA LEU A 107 29.70 7.50 0.37
C LEU A 107 29.67 7.93 1.84
N GLU A 108 30.01 7.03 2.76
CA GLU A 108 30.05 7.31 4.21
C GLU A 108 31.07 8.40 4.55
N ASP A 109 32.26 8.37 3.95
CA ASP A 109 33.32 9.36 4.17
C ASP A 109 32.88 10.76 3.70
N ARG A 110 32.12 10.87 2.60
CA ARG A 110 31.62 12.16 2.10
C ARG A 110 30.40 12.65 2.87
N ALA A 111 29.52 11.74 3.27
CA ALA A 111 28.30 12.08 3.98
C ALA A 111 28.53 12.31 5.49
N GLY A 112 29.55 11.70 6.07
CA GLY A 112 29.77 11.62 7.52
C GLY A 112 28.67 10.92 8.29
N THR A 113 27.91 10.05 7.63
CA THR A 113 26.89 9.18 8.22
C THR A 113 27.05 7.77 7.68
N SER A 114 26.65 6.78 8.48
CA SER A 114 26.63 5.39 8.04
C SER A 114 25.54 5.14 7.00
N VAL A 115 25.82 4.23 6.08
CA VAL A 115 24.89 3.80 5.04
C VAL A 115 24.52 2.35 5.30
N THR A 116 23.23 2.10 5.51
CA THR A 116 22.69 0.78 5.88
C THR A 116 21.81 0.16 4.78
N LEU A 117 21.38 0.97 3.81
CA LEU A 117 20.51 0.57 2.71
C LEU A 117 21.26 0.64 1.38
N VAL A 118 20.97 -0.32 0.49
CA VAL A 118 21.57 -0.40 -0.84
C VAL A 118 20.54 -0.84 -1.87
N LEU A 119 20.55 -0.21 -3.04
CA LEU A 119 19.86 -0.68 -4.23
C LEU A 119 20.90 -1.39 -5.14
N PRO A 120 20.90 -2.73 -5.22
CA PRO A 120 21.89 -3.46 -6.02
C PRO A 120 21.69 -3.25 -7.53
N ALA A 121 22.77 -3.10 -8.29
CA ALA A 121 22.72 -3.09 -9.77
C ALA A 121 22.23 -4.42 -10.36
N ALA A 122 22.54 -5.53 -9.69
CA ALA A 122 22.19 -6.87 -10.12
C ALA A 122 22.10 -7.83 -8.92
N TYR A 123 21.30 -8.88 -9.09
CA TYR A 123 21.13 -9.95 -8.11
C TYR A 123 21.80 -11.24 -8.59
N TRP A 124 22.71 -11.75 -7.75
CA TRP A 124 23.42 -13.02 -7.87
C TRP A 124 23.08 -13.89 -6.63
N PRO A 125 23.31 -15.21 -6.65
CA PRO A 125 22.91 -16.10 -5.55
C PRO A 125 23.42 -15.65 -4.18
N TRP A 126 24.62 -15.08 -4.15
CA TRP A 126 25.30 -14.63 -2.94
C TRP A 126 25.11 -13.14 -2.62
N THR A 127 24.39 -12.37 -3.46
CA THR A 127 24.24 -10.92 -3.27
C THR A 127 23.71 -10.62 -1.88
N LEU A 128 22.54 -11.15 -1.50
CA LEU A 128 21.94 -10.85 -0.19
C LEU A 128 22.82 -11.28 0.98
N ARG A 129 23.54 -12.41 0.87
CA ARG A 129 24.46 -12.87 1.91
C ARG A 129 25.65 -11.92 2.06
N GLN A 130 26.22 -11.44 0.95
CA GLN A 130 27.30 -10.46 0.96
C GLN A 130 26.84 -9.13 1.54
N LEU A 131 25.64 -8.66 1.16
CA LEU A 131 25.04 -7.45 1.71
C LEU A 131 24.87 -7.56 3.23
N ASN A 132 24.23 -8.63 3.70
CA ASN A 132 23.98 -8.83 5.13
C ASN A 132 25.29 -8.92 5.94
N ARG A 133 26.31 -9.62 5.42
CA ARG A 133 27.65 -9.66 6.05
C ARG A 133 28.32 -8.29 6.11
N ALA A 134 28.08 -7.46 5.11
CA ALA A 134 28.53 -6.08 5.08
C ALA A 134 27.63 -5.14 5.88
N GLY A 135 26.63 -5.63 6.63
CA GLY A 135 25.70 -4.79 7.39
C GLY A 135 24.77 -3.93 6.52
N LEU A 136 24.56 -4.31 5.26
CA LEU A 136 23.71 -3.63 4.30
C LEU A 136 22.42 -4.42 4.06
N ARG A 137 21.30 -3.72 3.86
CA ARG A 137 20.02 -4.31 3.49
C ARG A 137 19.63 -3.88 2.09
N ALA A 138 19.33 -4.84 1.23
CA ALA A 138 18.83 -4.57 -0.12
C ALA A 138 17.46 -3.91 -0.05
N VAL A 139 17.24 -2.84 -0.82
CA VAL A 139 15.92 -2.22 -1.02
C VAL A 139 15.43 -2.42 -2.45
N GLN A 140 14.12 -2.51 -2.63
CA GLN A 140 13.48 -2.50 -3.94
C GLN A 140 13.29 -1.03 -4.39
N PRO A 141 13.32 -0.73 -5.71
CA PRO A 141 13.03 0.61 -6.22
C PRO A 141 11.69 1.20 -5.79
N GLY A 142 10.68 0.37 -5.48
CA GLY A 142 9.31 0.84 -5.17
C GLY A 142 8.43 1.01 -6.41
N LEU A 143 7.27 1.66 -6.22
CA LEU A 143 6.37 2.07 -7.30
C LEU A 143 6.96 3.28 -8.04
N SER A 144 7.14 3.20 -9.35
CA SER A 144 7.63 4.31 -10.18
C SER A 144 6.60 4.69 -11.25
N GLY A 145 6.60 5.95 -11.67
CA GLY A 145 5.73 6.45 -12.73
C GLY A 145 5.59 7.96 -12.68
N PRO A 146 4.74 8.54 -13.55
CA PRO A 146 4.36 9.95 -13.45
C PRO A 146 3.61 10.23 -12.15
N LEU A 147 3.45 11.51 -11.82
CA LEU A 147 2.75 11.99 -10.61
C LEU A 147 1.39 11.28 -10.38
N THR A 148 0.57 11.16 -11.43
CA THR A 148 -0.74 10.52 -11.36
C THR A 148 -0.65 9.04 -10.96
N ALA A 149 0.26 8.28 -11.58
CA ALA A 149 0.46 6.87 -11.27
C ALA A 149 0.97 6.66 -9.82
N LEU A 150 1.83 7.54 -9.32
CA LEU A 150 2.30 7.51 -7.94
C LEU A 150 1.17 7.80 -6.96
N LEU A 151 0.32 8.80 -7.24
CA LEU A 151 -0.81 9.16 -6.39
C LEU A 151 -1.91 8.09 -6.38
N GLU A 152 -2.18 7.45 -7.51
CA GLU A 152 -3.17 6.36 -7.62
C GLU A 152 -2.68 5.05 -6.99
N GLY A 153 -1.38 4.76 -7.12
CA GLY A 153 -0.77 3.54 -6.59
C GLY A 153 -0.25 3.66 -5.16
N ALA A 154 -0.28 4.85 -4.56
CA ALA A 154 0.15 5.05 -3.17
C ALA A 154 -0.70 4.21 -2.21
N GLU A 155 0.00 3.42 -1.39
CA GLU A 155 -0.61 2.63 -0.33
C GLU A 155 0.14 2.82 1.00
N PRO A 156 -0.56 2.64 2.14
CA PRO A 156 0.07 2.52 3.46
C PRO A 156 1.26 1.56 3.47
N GLY A 157 2.42 2.03 3.93
CA GLY A 157 3.66 1.27 3.95
C GLY A 157 4.32 1.07 2.58
N SER A 158 3.78 1.62 1.49
CA SER A 158 4.42 1.50 0.17
C SER A 158 5.73 2.31 0.09
N VAL A 159 6.61 1.89 -0.80
CA VAL A 159 7.80 2.65 -1.21
C VAL A 159 7.53 3.25 -2.59
N LEU A 160 7.69 4.57 -2.72
CA LEU A 160 7.49 5.34 -3.93
C LEU A 160 8.85 5.78 -4.49
N ASN A 161 9.08 5.52 -5.77
CA ASN A 161 10.24 5.97 -6.53
C ASN A 161 9.93 7.28 -7.24
N LEU A 162 10.60 8.33 -6.82
CA LEU A 162 10.37 9.70 -7.25
C LEU A 162 11.33 10.14 -8.37
N SER A 163 12.15 9.21 -8.88
CA SER A 163 13.19 9.53 -9.88
C SER A 163 12.66 10.05 -11.23
N ALA A 164 11.35 9.90 -11.48
CA ALA A 164 10.69 10.41 -12.69
C ALA A 164 10.05 11.80 -12.49
N LEU A 165 10.09 12.36 -11.28
CA LEU A 165 9.47 13.65 -10.96
C LEU A 165 10.49 14.79 -11.03
N ASP A 166 10.02 15.95 -11.45
CA ASP A 166 10.73 17.21 -11.28
C ASP A 166 10.43 17.85 -9.91
N GLY A 167 10.96 19.06 -9.67
CA GLY A 167 10.77 19.76 -8.39
C GLY A 167 9.33 20.18 -8.11
N SER A 168 8.57 20.59 -9.12
CA SER A 168 7.16 20.97 -9.00
C SER A 168 6.26 19.78 -8.72
N ASP A 169 6.46 18.69 -9.45
CA ASP A 169 5.72 17.45 -9.27
C ASP A 169 6.03 16.82 -7.92
N LEU A 170 7.29 16.89 -7.46
CA LEU A 170 7.68 16.43 -6.13
C LEU A 170 6.94 17.20 -5.03
N SER A 171 6.89 18.53 -5.12
CA SER A 171 6.18 19.36 -4.13
C SER A 171 4.67 19.05 -4.13
N THR A 172 4.08 18.90 -5.32
CA THR A 172 2.67 18.55 -5.51
C THR A 172 2.36 17.17 -4.91
N LEU A 173 3.19 16.17 -5.19
CA LEU A 173 3.06 14.83 -4.60
C LEU A 173 3.08 14.89 -3.08
N LEU A 174 4.07 15.55 -2.49
CA LEU A 174 4.25 15.62 -1.04
C LEU A 174 3.09 16.30 -0.34
N THR A 175 2.58 17.38 -0.92
CA THR A 175 1.40 18.11 -0.42
C THR A 175 0.17 17.22 -0.49
N THR A 176 -0.09 16.62 -1.65
CA THR A 176 -1.24 15.73 -1.86
C THR A 176 -1.20 14.50 -0.94
N LEU A 177 -0.02 13.91 -0.70
CA LEU A 177 0.14 12.81 0.24
C LEU A 177 -0.23 13.23 1.67
N LYS A 178 0.20 14.41 2.13
CA LYS A 178 -0.14 14.92 3.47
C LYS A 178 -1.63 15.22 3.59
N GLU A 179 -2.25 15.81 2.57
CA GLU A 179 -3.71 16.03 2.51
C GLU A 179 -4.48 14.70 2.57
N ARG A 180 -3.93 13.64 1.96
CA ARG A 180 -4.44 12.26 2.05
C ARG A 180 -4.04 11.54 3.35
N GLU A 181 -3.57 12.28 4.36
CA GLU A 181 -3.17 11.79 5.69
C GLU A 181 -1.98 10.83 5.69
N TYR A 182 -1.19 10.76 4.61
CA TYR A 182 0.07 10.04 4.62
C TYR A 182 1.13 10.79 5.42
N LYS A 183 2.07 10.02 5.96
CA LYS A 183 3.31 10.49 6.58
C LYS A 183 4.48 10.15 5.66
N PRO A 184 4.73 10.95 4.60
CA PRO A 184 5.86 10.74 3.72
C PRO A 184 7.19 10.87 4.47
N GLY A 185 8.12 9.96 4.23
CA GLY A 185 9.42 9.98 4.90
C GLY A 185 10.44 9.03 4.28
N PRO A 186 11.66 8.96 4.85
CA PRO A 186 12.68 8.03 4.41
C PRO A 186 12.29 6.57 4.75
N LEU A 187 12.86 5.63 4.01
CA LEU A 187 12.67 4.19 4.16
C LEU A 187 13.03 3.72 5.58
N GLY A 188 14.12 4.22 6.18
CA GLY A 188 14.51 3.85 7.55
C GLY A 188 13.47 4.16 8.63
N VAL A 189 12.52 5.05 8.35
CA VAL A 189 11.42 5.42 9.27
C VAL A 189 10.15 4.59 9.01
N LEU A 190 10.11 3.79 7.95
CA LEU A 190 8.98 2.91 7.66
C LEU A 190 8.83 1.84 8.75
N GLU A 191 7.74 1.94 9.49
CA GLU A 191 7.36 0.98 10.51
C GLU A 191 7.12 -0.39 9.88
N GLY A 192 7.74 -1.42 10.46
CA GLY A 192 7.59 -2.79 9.97
C GLY A 192 8.15 -3.02 8.56
N LEU A 193 9.16 -2.23 8.14
CA LEU A 193 9.88 -2.43 6.89
C LEU A 193 10.38 -3.87 6.77
N ARG A 194 9.79 -4.61 5.83
CA ARG A 194 9.93 -6.06 5.69
C ARG A 194 10.35 -6.45 4.28
N THR A 195 10.91 -7.65 4.21
CA THR A 195 11.23 -8.31 2.94
C THR A 195 9.99 -8.96 2.34
N GLU A 196 10.03 -9.22 1.03
CA GLU A 196 8.99 -10.00 0.38
C GLU A 196 8.92 -11.42 0.98
N THR A 197 7.69 -11.89 1.20
CA THR A 197 7.41 -13.27 1.60
C THR A 197 6.65 -14.00 0.50
N LEU A 198 6.63 -15.33 0.51
CA LEU A 198 5.87 -16.10 -0.50
C LEU A 198 4.38 -15.71 -0.46
N ARG A 199 3.84 -15.53 0.76
CA ARG A 199 2.48 -15.02 0.97
C ARG A 199 2.29 -13.63 0.36
N GLY A 200 3.22 -12.71 0.55
CA GLY A 200 3.18 -11.37 -0.06
C GLY A 200 3.26 -11.40 -1.58
N LEU A 201 4.03 -12.32 -2.16
CA LEU A 201 4.06 -12.58 -3.60
C LEU A 201 2.69 -13.07 -4.11
N LEU A 202 2.10 -14.06 -3.44
CA LEU A 202 0.78 -14.59 -3.81
C LEU A 202 -0.30 -13.51 -3.71
N GLN A 203 -0.31 -12.73 -2.62
CA GLN A 203 -1.22 -11.57 -2.47
C GLN A 203 -1.04 -10.56 -3.62
N ARG A 204 0.20 -10.29 -4.04
CA ARG A 204 0.48 -9.38 -5.15
C ARG A 204 -0.04 -9.90 -6.48
N ILE A 205 0.21 -11.17 -6.78
CA ILE A 205 -0.25 -11.80 -8.01
C ILE A 205 -1.79 -11.78 -8.03
N TYR A 206 -2.42 -12.18 -6.92
CA TYR A 206 -3.86 -12.13 -6.77
C TYR A 206 -4.41 -10.73 -7.03
N ARG A 207 -3.87 -9.70 -6.36
CA ARG A 207 -4.31 -8.31 -6.56
C ARG A 207 -4.12 -7.82 -8.00
N ARG A 208 -2.99 -8.14 -8.62
CA ARG A 208 -2.68 -7.68 -9.99
C ARG A 208 -3.57 -8.34 -11.04
N VAL A 209 -3.93 -9.60 -10.84
CA VAL A 209 -4.70 -10.38 -11.82
C VAL A 209 -6.19 -10.25 -11.56
N PHE A 210 -6.62 -10.44 -10.31
CA PHE A 210 -8.04 -10.48 -9.95
C PHE A 210 -8.56 -9.10 -9.55
N ASP A 211 -8.03 -8.45 -8.51
CA ASP A 211 -8.60 -7.18 -8.04
C ASP A 211 -8.57 -6.09 -9.13
N GLN A 212 -7.48 -5.98 -9.90
CA GLN A 212 -7.39 -4.99 -10.97
C GLN A 212 -8.28 -5.30 -12.18
N ALA A 213 -8.56 -6.57 -12.46
CA ALA A 213 -9.51 -6.94 -13.51
C ALA A 213 -10.95 -6.69 -13.03
N PHE A 214 -11.25 -7.09 -11.80
CA PHE A 214 -12.53 -6.89 -11.14
C PHE A 214 -12.87 -5.40 -11.01
N ASP A 215 -11.94 -4.57 -10.53
CA ASP A 215 -12.10 -3.11 -10.43
C ASP A 215 -12.47 -2.50 -11.79
N ARG A 216 -11.83 -2.97 -12.87
CA ARG A 216 -12.09 -2.48 -14.24
C ARG A 216 -13.43 -2.97 -14.78
N GLN A 217 -13.78 -4.23 -14.54
CA GLN A 217 -15.02 -4.84 -15.02
C GLN A 217 -16.26 -4.28 -14.31
N HIS A 218 -16.15 -3.95 -13.02
CA HIS A 218 -17.27 -3.49 -12.20
C HIS A 218 -17.30 -1.98 -11.96
N HIS A 219 -16.50 -1.21 -12.71
CA HIS A 219 -16.42 0.26 -12.62
C HIS A 219 -16.28 0.77 -11.18
N ILE A 220 -15.40 0.13 -10.41
CA ILE A 220 -15.28 0.38 -8.98
C ILE A 220 -14.61 1.74 -8.74
N LEU A 221 -15.32 2.64 -8.06
CA LEU A 221 -14.78 3.90 -7.58
C LEU A 221 -13.96 3.65 -6.31
N LYS A 222 -12.65 3.90 -6.40
CA LYS A 222 -11.71 3.72 -5.29
C LYS A 222 -11.73 4.92 -4.37
N LEU A 223 -12.29 4.75 -3.18
CA LEU A 223 -12.24 5.76 -2.11
C LEU A 223 -11.02 5.57 -1.20
N THR A 224 -10.10 4.67 -1.57
CA THR A 224 -8.91 4.30 -0.80
C THR A 224 -7.73 5.28 -0.95
N GLN A 225 -7.98 6.51 -1.41
CA GLN A 225 -6.93 7.49 -1.66
C GLN A 225 -6.30 8.01 -0.37
N ARG A 226 -7.09 8.17 0.70
CA ARG A 226 -6.60 8.50 2.04
C ARG A 226 -5.86 7.31 2.66
N ALA A 227 -4.86 7.57 3.48
CA ALA A 227 -4.00 6.55 4.10
C ALA A 227 -4.79 5.53 4.92
N ARG A 228 -5.88 5.94 5.55
CA ARG A 228 -6.74 5.04 6.36
C ARG A 228 -8.07 4.70 5.71
N ALA A 229 -8.30 5.12 4.45
CA ALA A 229 -9.53 4.79 3.77
C ALA A 229 -9.55 3.31 3.34
N LEU A 230 -10.71 2.69 3.56
CA LEU A 230 -10.93 1.26 3.39
C LEU A 230 -11.90 0.92 2.26
N PHE A 231 -12.86 1.79 1.98
CA PHE A 231 -13.96 1.45 1.09
C PHE A 231 -13.67 1.73 -0.38
N ARG A 232 -14.34 0.96 -1.22
CA ARG A 232 -14.58 1.22 -2.63
C ARG A 232 -16.06 1.00 -2.86
N ILE A 233 -16.62 1.68 -3.86
CA ILE A 233 -18.04 1.53 -4.19
C ILE A 233 -18.22 1.26 -5.67
N SER A 234 -19.22 0.45 -6.01
CA SER A 234 -19.69 0.26 -7.38
C SER A 234 -21.19 0.56 -7.42
N ARG A 235 -21.62 1.37 -8.39
CA ARG A 235 -23.05 1.53 -8.67
C ARG A 235 -23.54 0.34 -9.47
N ARG A 236 -24.54 -0.36 -8.93
CA ARG A 236 -25.21 -1.46 -9.63
C ARG A 236 -26.60 -1.70 -9.04
N PRO A 237 -27.54 -2.27 -9.80
CA PRO A 237 -28.79 -2.74 -9.24
C PRO A 237 -28.52 -3.80 -8.16
N TYR A 238 -29.27 -3.74 -7.06
CA TYR A 238 -29.24 -4.75 -6.02
C TYR A 238 -29.73 -6.09 -6.57
N ASP A 239 -29.01 -7.17 -6.31
CA ASP A 239 -29.26 -8.50 -6.89
C ASP A 239 -29.44 -9.60 -5.83
N GLY A 240 -29.57 -9.21 -4.57
CA GLY A 240 -29.78 -10.13 -3.45
C GLY A 240 -31.26 -10.42 -3.14
N PRO A 241 -31.56 -11.12 -2.04
CA PRO A 241 -32.91 -11.41 -1.58
C PRO A 241 -33.67 -10.15 -1.15
N VAL A 242 -34.99 -10.25 -1.01
CA VAL A 242 -35.81 -9.13 -0.55
C VAL A 242 -35.29 -8.60 0.81
N LEU A 243 -34.99 -7.30 0.87
CA LEU A 243 -34.55 -6.64 2.10
C LEU A 243 -35.74 -6.02 2.82
N GLN A 244 -35.88 -6.33 4.11
CA GLN A 244 -36.96 -5.84 4.96
C GLN A 244 -36.46 -4.70 5.86
N GLY A 245 -36.89 -3.48 5.55
CA GLY A 245 -36.66 -2.27 6.35
C GLY A 245 -37.96 -1.55 6.69
N GLU A 246 -37.90 -0.23 6.85
CA GLU A 246 -39.11 0.61 6.88
C GLU A 246 -39.92 0.50 5.57
N ARG A 247 -39.21 0.27 4.47
CA ARG A 247 -39.79 -0.17 3.19
C ARG A 247 -39.09 -1.44 2.72
N THR A 248 -39.79 -2.22 1.91
CA THR A 248 -39.25 -3.41 1.26
C THR A 248 -38.44 -3.01 0.03
N TYR A 249 -37.22 -3.54 -0.10
CA TYR A 249 -36.40 -3.37 -1.30
C TYR A 249 -36.29 -4.68 -2.07
N LEU A 250 -36.54 -4.60 -3.38
CA LEU A 250 -36.55 -5.75 -4.28
C LEU A 250 -35.24 -5.84 -5.08
N PRO A 251 -34.90 -7.02 -5.62
CA PRO A 251 -33.90 -7.11 -6.68
C PRO A 251 -34.20 -6.11 -7.81
N GLY A 252 -33.17 -5.45 -8.32
CA GLY A 252 -33.26 -4.37 -9.30
C GLY A 252 -33.23 -2.96 -8.69
N THR A 253 -33.39 -2.81 -7.38
CA THR A 253 -33.31 -1.50 -6.69
C THR A 253 -31.97 -0.81 -7.00
N PRO A 254 -31.93 0.45 -7.44
CA PRO A 254 -30.68 1.19 -7.64
C PRO A 254 -29.85 1.25 -6.35
N ALA A 255 -28.61 0.75 -6.41
CA ALA A 255 -27.79 0.56 -5.24
C ALA A 255 -26.32 0.93 -5.44
N ALA A 256 -25.63 1.14 -4.32
CA ALA A 256 -24.18 1.18 -4.24
C ALA A 256 -23.69 -0.05 -3.48
N GLU A 257 -22.94 -0.92 -4.16
CA GLU A 257 -22.29 -2.05 -3.52
C GLU A 257 -20.98 -1.57 -2.87
N LEU A 258 -20.82 -1.88 -1.59
CA LEU A 258 -19.71 -1.45 -0.75
C LEU A 258 -18.67 -2.57 -0.64
N HIS A 259 -17.45 -2.28 -1.06
CA HIS A 259 -16.32 -3.20 -1.04
C HIS A 259 -15.25 -2.74 -0.04
N ILE A 260 -14.77 -3.65 0.80
CA ILE A 260 -13.72 -3.36 1.78
C ILE A 260 -12.35 -3.78 1.23
N HIS A 261 -11.35 -2.91 1.38
CA HIS A 261 -9.96 -3.24 1.10
C HIS A 261 -9.38 -4.17 2.18
N SER A 262 -9.58 -5.48 2.04
CA SER A 262 -9.21 -6.51 3.02
C SER A 262 -7.77 -6.41 3.55
N LYS A 263 -6.76 -6.20 2.66
CA LYS A 263 -5.35 -6.01 3.09
C LYS A 263 -5.19 -4.87 4.11
N ARG A 264 -5.86 -3.72 3.87
CA ARG A 264 -5.77 -2.55 4.76
C ARG A 264 -6.54 -2.76 6.05
N LEU A 265 -7.74 -3.33 5.98
CA LEU A 265 -8.53 -3.63 7.19
C LEU A 265 -7.77 -4.58 8.12
N VAL A 266 -7.21 -5.66 7.58
CA VAL A 266 -6.43 -6.63 8.37
C VAL A 266 -5.20 -5.96 8.99
N ALA A 267 -4.45 -5.17 8.21
CA ALA A 267 -3.27 -4.49 8.73
C ALA A 267 -3.60 -3.44 9.81
N LEU A 268 -4.73 -2.74 9.71
CA LEU A 268 -5.18 -1.82 10.77
C LEU A 268 -5.67 -2.57 12.02
N ALA A 269 -6.39 -3.66 11.83
CA ALA A 269 -6.88 -4.50 12.93
C ALA A 269 -5.74 -5.18 13.69
N GLU A 270 -4.64 -5.56 13.00
CA GLU A 270 -3.42 -6.07 13.64
C GLU A 270 -2.80 -5.06 14.61
N ARG A 271 -2.97 -3.75 14.38
CA ARG A 271 -2.50 -2.71 15.31
C ARG A 271 -3.44 -2.57 16.50
N SER A 272 -4.73 -2.50 16.24
CA SER A 272 -5.78 -2.40 17.25
C SER A 272 -7.14 -2.54 16.58
N ALA A 273 -8.03 -3.33 17.17
CA ALA A 273 -9.43 -3.43 16.74
C ALA A 273 -10.11 -2.05 16.70
N LEU A 274 -9.80 -1.17 17.66
CA LEU A 274 -10.35 0.19 17.73
C LEU A 274 -9.83 1.08 16.58
N THR A 275 -8.56 0.93 16.19
CA THR A 275 -8.01 1.63 15.02
C THR A 275 -8.68 1.16 13.74
N GLY A 276 -8.93 -0.15 13.60
CA GLY A 276 -9.71 -0.72 12.51
C GLY A 276 -11.14 -0.14 12.46
N LEU A 277 -11.86 -0.14 13.59
CA LEU A 277 -13.21 0.39 13.67
C LEU A 277 -13.29 1.89 13.32
N ARG A 278 -12.37 2.70 13.85
CA ARG A 278 -12.28 4.13 13.50
C ARG A 278 -12.00 4.36 12.02
N ALA A 279 -11.18 3.52 11.40
CA ALA A 279 -10.92 3.61 9.97
C ALA A 279 -12.14 3.22 9.13
N VAL A 280 -12.91 2.20 9.56
CA VAL A 280 -14.19 1.84 8.94
C VAL A 280 -15.15 3.03 9.04
N GLN A 281 -15.37 3.56 10.24
CA GLN A 281 -16.24 4.72 10.46
C GLN A 281 -15.78 5.93 9.63
N SER A 282 -14.49 6.25 9.67
CA SER A 282 -13.92 7.36 8.89
C SER A 282 -14.12 7.18 7.38
N SER A 283 -14.07 5.93 6.89
CA SER A 283 -14.28 5.64 5.47
C SER A 283 -15.76 5.73 5.08
N LEU A 284 -16.72 5.56 6.01
CA LEU A 284 -18.14 5.78 5.72
C LEU A 284 -18.45 7.26 5.45
N TYR A 285 -17.70 8.20 6.04
CA TYR A 285 -17.79 9.63 5.66
C TYR A 285 -17.37 9.84 4.20
N ASP A 286 -16.33 9.15 3.73
CA ASP A 286 -15.90 9.23 2.32
C ASP A 286 -17.00 8.69 1.38
N VAL A 287 -17.68 7.61 1.78
CA VAL A 287 -18.83 7.06 1.03
C VAL A 287 -20.01 8.04 1.02
N ALA A 288 -20.39 8.57 2.18
CA ALA A 288 -21.49 9.52 2.31
C ALA A 288 -21.26 10.79 1.48
N LYS A 289 -20.04 11.32 1.51
CA LYS A 289 -19.63 12.46 0.68
C LYS A 289 -19.87 12.18 -0.81
N VAL A 290 -19.44 11.02 -1.29
CA VAL A 290 -19.62 10.63 -2.71
C VAL A 290 -21.09 10.50 -3.07
N LEU A 291 -21.91 9.85 -2.24
CA LEU A 291 -23.35 9.71 -2.49
C LEU A 291 -24.11 11.04 -2.42
N ALA A 292 -23.58 12.03 -1.71
CA ALA A 292 -24.15 13.37 -1.62
C ALA A 292 -23.77 14.25 -2.82
N GLU A 293 -22.51 14.20 -3.25
CA GLU A 293 -21.93 15.17 -4.19
C GLU A 293 -21.89 14.70 -5.64
N GLN A 294 -21.78 13.39 -5.91
CA GLN A 294 -21.60 12.89 -7.27
C GLN A 294 -22.94 12.57 -7.93
N GLU A 295 -23.20 13.19 -9.08
CA GLU A 295 -24.39 13.00 -9.89
C GLU A 295 -24.65 11.52 -10.22
N ALA A 296 -23.58 10.78 -10.50
CA ALA A 296 -23.64 9.36 -10.84
C ALA A 296 -24.24 8.47 -9.73
N TYR A 297 -24.39 8.96 -8.49
CA TYR A 297 -24.91 8.22 -7.35
C TYR A 297 -26.20 8.82 -6.76
N GLN A 298 -26.81 9.82 -7.40
CA GLN A 298 -28.00 10.49 -6.87
C GLN A 298 -29.24 9.58 -6.80
N ASP A 299 -29.34 8.60 -7.69
CA ASP A 299 -30.46 7.65 -7.77
C ASP A 299 -30.32 6.44 -6.83
N VAL A 300 -29.17 6.29 -6.17
CA VAL A 300 -28.92 5.18 -5.24
C VAL A 300 -29.90 5.25 -4.08
N GLN A 301 -30.64 4.18 -3.84
CA GLN A 301 -31.59 4.08 -2.73
C GLN A 301 -30.99 3.34 -1.53
N ILE A 302 -30.13 2.36 -1.78
CA ILE A 302 -29.50 1.54 -0.74
C ILE A 302 -28.01 1.36 -0.97
N ILE A 303 -27.27 1.26 0.13
CA ILE A 303 -25.88 0.83 0.17
C ILE A 303 -25.88 -0.58 0.74
N TYR A 304 -25.22 -1.52 0.08
CA TYR A 304 -25.19 -2.92 0.54
C TYR A 304 -23.82 -3.56 0.38
N ALA A 305 -23.58 -4.63 1.13
CA ALA A 305 -22.41 -5.49 0.93
C ALA A 305 -22.71 -6.92 1.35
N LEU A 306 -22.06 -7.88 0.69
CA LEU A 306 -21.93 -9.24 1.20
C LEU A 306 -20.67 -9.33 2.07
N THR A 307 -20.81 -9.65 3.35
CA THR A 307 -19.67 -9.58 4.28
C THR A 307 -19.74 -10.57 5.44
N ILE A 308 -18.57 -11.02 5.89
CA ILE A 308 -18.39 -11.75 7.16
C ILE A 308 -18.23 -10.80 8.37
N PHE A 309 -18.22 -9.48 8.14
CA PHE A 309 -18.04 -8.47 9.18
C PHE A 309 -19.35 -7.80 9.60
N ALA A 310 -20.49 -8.48 9.45
CA ALA A 310 -21.80 -7.92 9.74
C ALA A 310 -21.89 -7.42 11.20
N GLU A 311 -21.39 -8.20 12.16
CA GLU A 311 -21.35 -7.81 13.58
C GLU A 311 -20.56 -6.52 13.86
N VAL A 312 -19.58 -6.17 13.01
CA VAL A 312 -18.83 -4.91 13.12
C VAL A 312 -19.59 -3.73 12.50
N LEU A 313 -20.40 -4.01 11.47
CA LEU A 313 -21.08 -3.00 10.67
C LEU A 313 -22.49 -2.69 11.21
N THR A 314 -23.14 -3.63 11.89
CA THR A 314 -24.44 -3.42 12.53
C THR A 314 -24.41 -2.30 13.58
N PRO A 315 -23.43 -2.22 14.50
CA PRO A 315 -23.31 -1.08 15.42
C PRO A 315 -23.07 0.27 14.72
N LEU A 316 -22.59 0.24 13.46
CA LEU A 316 -22.43 1.44 12.62
C LEU A 316 -23.71 1.83 11.89
N GLY A 317 -24.83 1.15 12.17
CA GLY A 317 -26.16 1.44 11.66
C GLY A 317 -26.59 0.60 10.46
N PHE A 318 -25.80 -0.39 10.04
CA PHE A 318 -26.23 -1.30 8.98
C PHE A 318 -27.24 -2.32 9.51
N HIS A 319 -28.27 -2.61 8.72
CA HIS A 319 -29.08 -3.81 8.89
C HIS A 319 -28.31 -5.02 8.38
N SER A 320 -28.61 -6.20 8.91
CA SER A 320 -27.98 -7.46 8.50
C SER A 320 -29.03 -8.55 8.31
N GLN A 321 -28.95 -9.27 7.19
CA GLN A 321 -29.82 -10.39 6.86
C GLN A 321 -28.97 -11.61 6.44
N PRO A 322 -29.27 -12.81 6.95
CA PRO A 322 -28.60 -14.02 6.47
C PRO A 322 -28.95 -14.28 5.00
N LEU A 323 -28.07 -14.99 4.31
CA LEU A 323 -28.38 -15.46 2.96
C LEU A 323 -29.45 -16.55 3.00
N ASP A 324 -30.43 -16.46 2.09
CA ASP A 324 -31.54 -17.41 1.99
C ASP A 324 -31.06 -18.86 1.75
N ASN A 325 -29.99 -19.03 0.97
CA ASN A 325 -29.44 -20.34 0.65
C ASN A 325 -28.24 -20.69 1.55
N PRO A 326 -28.37 -21.66 2.47
CA PRO A 326 -27.30 -22.04 3.38
C PRO A 326 -26.12 -22.72 2.67
N ARG A 327 -26.32 -23.35 1.50
CA ARG A 327 -25.21 -23.92 0.71
C ARG A 327 -24.36 -22.80 0.11
N THR A 328 -25.01 -21.81 -0.51
CA THR A 328 -24.33 -20.62 -1.02
C THR A 328 -23.59 -19.89 0.10
N ALA A 329 -24.22 -19.74 1.27
CA ALA A 329 -23.59 -19.14 2.44
C ALA A 329 -22.33 -19.87 2.87
N ARG A 330 -22.33 -21.21 2.91
CA ARG A 330 -21.15 -22.02 3.27
C ARG A 330 -20.03 -21.92 2.24
N ILE A 331 -20.38 -21.97 0.95
CA ILE A 331 -19.40 -21.82 -0.14
C ILE A 331 -18.75 -20.43 -0.06
N MET A 332 -19.55 -19.37 0.09
CA MET A 332 -19.05 -18.01 0.24
C MET A 332 -18.25 -17.84 1.53
N ALA A 333 -18.68 -18.43 2.64
CA ALA A 333 -17.94 -18.43 3.90
C ALA A 333 -16.56 -19.06 3.70
N PHE A 334 -16.47 -20.20 3.02
CA PHE A 334 -15.19 -20.84 2.72
C PHE A 334 -14.25 -19.91 1.93
N PHE A 335 -14.74 -19.30 0.84
CA PHE A 335 -13.93 -18.37 0.03
C PHE A 335 -13.50 -17.13 0.81
N MET A 336 -14.42 -16.49 1.56
CA MET A 336 -14.11 -15.31 2.36
C MET A 336 -13.14 -15.62 3.50
N ASN A 337 -13.25 -16.80 4.13
CA ASN A 337 -12.31 -17.26 5.13
C ASN A 337 -10.93 -17.55 4.53
N LEU A 338 -10.87 -18.16 3.34
CA LEU A 338 -9.62 -18.36 2.61
C LEU A 338 -8.94 -17.02 2.30
N LEU A 339 -9.69 -16.01 1.84
CA LEU A 339 -9.15 -14.67 1.60
C LEU A 339 -8.68 -14.01 2.90
N ARG A 340 -9.45 -14.14 3.99
CA ARG A 340 -9.07 -13.64 5.31
C ARG A 340 -7.74 -14.24 5.79
N VAL A 341 -7.58 -15.55 5.63
CA VAL A 341 -6.33 -16.27 5.90
C VAL A 341 -5.24 -15.87 4.91
N LEU A 342 -5.53 -15.62 3.63
CA LEU A 342 -4.52 -15.13 2.69
C LEU A 342 -3.99 -13.76 3.14
N TYR A 343 -4.86 -12.85 3.58
CA TYR A 343 -4.52 -11.45 3.86
C TYR A 343 -3.81 -11.15 5.17
N GLY A 344 -3.91 -12.01 6.20
CA GLY A 344 -3.11 -11.77 7.41
C GLY A 344 -3.74 -12.18 8.72
N ALA A 345 -5.06 -12.34 8.80
CA ALA A 345 -5.78 -12.33 10.08
C ALA A 345 -5.23 -13.40 11.06
N LYS A 346 -4.58 -12.95 12.14
CA LYS A 346 -3.89 -13.81 13.11
C LYS A 346 -4.79 -14.33 14.24
N ASN A 347 -5.94 -13.69 14.47
CA ASN A 347 -6.88 -14.05 15.53
C ASN A 347 -8.24 -14.41 14.94
N THR A 348 -8.28 -15.50 14.17
CA THR A 348 -9.55 -16.07 13.76
C THR A 348 -9.99 -17.06 14.82
N ASP A 349 -11.02 -16.70 15.57
CA ASP A 349 -11.83 -17.68 16.28
C ASP A 349 -12.14 -18.84 15.32
N ARG A 350 -12.05 -20.08 15.79
CA ARG A 350 -12.26 -21.29 14.96
C ARG A 350 -13.69 -21.41 14.43
N ARG A 351 -14.59 -20.48 14.81
CA ARG A 351 -15.97 -20.42 14.34
C ARG A 351 -16.01 -19.92 12.89
N VAL A 352 -16.66 -20.70 12.03
CA VAL A 352 -16.96 -20.30 10.66
C VAL A 352 -18.02 -19.20 10.73
N ILE A 353 -17.62 -17.97 10.46
CA ILE A 353 -18.55 -16.84 10.35
C ILE A 353 -19.22 -16.94 8.98
N LEU A 354 -20.55 -17.09 8.98
CA LEU A 354 -21.33 -17.12 7.76
C LEU A 354 -21.49 -15.69 7.22
N PRO A 355 -21.31 -15.46 5.91
CA PRO A 355 -21.51 -14.15 5.33
C PRO A 355 -22.99 -13.78 5.40
N GLN A 356 -23.22 -12.51 5.66
CA GLN A 356 -24.54 -11.89 5.68
C GLN A 356 -24.55 -10.75 4.68
N ILE A 357 -25.75 -10.43 4.19
CA ILE A 357 -25.97 -9.20 3.46
C ILE A 357 -26.20 -8.11 4.50
N ILE A 358 -25.38 -7.09 4.43
CA ILE A 358 -25.62 -5.86 5.17
C ILE A 358 -26.17 -4.80 4.23
N TRP A 359 -27.02 -3.92 4.75
CA TRP A 359 -27.54 -2.81 3.99
C TRP A 359 -27.89 -1.62 4.86
N MET A 360 -27.95 -0.44 4.26
CA MET A 360 -28.37 0.82 4.86
C MET A 360 -29.00 1.67 3.76
N THR A 361 -30.04 2.43 4.08
CA THR A 361 -30.61 3.37 3.12
C THR A 361 -29.65 4.52 2.85
N ARG A 362 -29.78 5.17 1.68
CA ARG A 362 -29.02 6.39 1.38
C ARG A 362 -29.30 7.47 2.41
N GLU A 363 -30.57 7.64 2.78
CA GLU A 363 -31.01 8.64 3.73
C GLU A 363 -30.38 8.44 5.12
N GLU A 364 -30.37 7.20 5.64
CA GLU A 364 -29.73 6.87 6.91
C GLU A 364 -28.23 7.09 6.88
N LEU A 365 -27.55 6.69 5.81
CA LEU A 365 -26.11 6.89 5.68
C LEU A 365 -25.78 8.38 5.71
N LEU A 366 -26.51 9.19 4.93
CA LEU A 366 -26.29 10.63 4.90
C LEU A 366 -26.63 11.29 6.24
N ALA A 367 -27.70 10.89 6.91
CA ALA A 367 -28.05 11.40 8.23
C ALA A 367 -26.93 11.14 9.26
N ARG A 368 -26.28 9.98 9.18
CA ARG A 368 -25.23 9.56 10.13
C ARG A 368 -23.84 10.11 9.78
N TYR A 369 -23.50 10.19 8.50
CA TYR A 369 -22.12 10.36 8.04
C TYR A 369 -21.86 11.60 7.17
N THR A 370 -22.83 12.52 7.01
CA THR A 370 -22.56 13.81 6.33
C THR A 370 -22.20 14.94 7.30
N ARG A 371 -22.53 14.82 8.59
CA ARG A 371 -22.06 15.75 9.63
C ARG A 371 -20.68 15.31 10.11
N PRO A 372 -19.61 16.10 9.94
CA PRO A 372 -18.30 15.73 10.45
C PRO A 372 -18.41 15.50 11.96
N ALA A 373 -17.81 14.41 12.45
CA ALA A 373 -17.58 14.25 13.89
C ALA A 373 -16.89 15.51 14.39
N ARG A 374 -17.60 16.30 15.22
CA ARG A 374 -17.08 17.48 15.90
C ARG A 374 -15.69 17.11 16.43
N LYS A 375 -14.64 17.81 15.98
CA LYS A 375 -13.28 17.69 16.53
C LYS A 375 -13.42 17.70 18.06
N HIS A 376 -13.26 16.56 18.70
CA HIS A 376 -13.07 16.54 20.15
C HIS A 376 -11.73 17.23 20.38
N GLY A 377 -11.77 18.41 21.00
CA GLY A 377 -10.60 19.12 21.52
C GLY A 377 -9.76 18.16 22.38
N ALA A 378 -8.43 18.25 22.39
CA ALA A 378 -7.71 19.44 22.82
C ALA A 378 -8.36 20.03 24.07
N ASN A 379 -8.21 19.29 25.17
CA ASN A 379 -7.77 19.86 26.45
C ASN A 379 -6.52 19.10 26.86
#